data_AF-A0A6M3XYW0-F1
#
_entry.id   AF-A0A6M3XYW0-F1
#
_cell.length_a   1.000
_cell.length_b   1.000
_cell.length_c   1.000
_cell.angle_alpha   90.00
_cell.angle_beta   90.00
_cell.angle_gamma   90.00
#
_symmetry.space_group_name_H-M   'P 1'
#
loop_
_entity.id
_entity.type
_entity.pdbx_description
1 polymer ?
#
loop_
_entity_poly.entity_id
_entity_poly.type
_entity_poly.pdbx_seq_one_letter_code
_entity_poly.pdbx_strand_id
1 'polypeptide(L)' 'MSKIEAIKVLEEMPEDKFQAFFKGLPGRVQLLVTGGMVDWRECLADWYIRERGTP' A
#
# COMPACT_ATOMS: atom_id res chain seq x y z
N MET A 1 -0.41 -14.19 -1.20
CA MET A 1 -0.47 -13.34 0.01
C MET A 1 -1.90 -12.93 0.24
N SER A 2 -2.41 -13.06 1.47
CA SER A 2 -3.75 -12.62 1.86
C SER A 2 -3.80 -11.12 2.19
N LYS A 3 -5.00 -10.52 2.19
CA LYS A 3 -5.20 -9.11 2.55
C LYS A 3 -4.76 -8.79 3.98
N ILE A 4 -5.03 -9.68 4.93
CA ILE A 4 -4.64 -9.52 6.34
C ILE A 4 -3.11 -9.52 6.50
N GLU A 5 -2.41 -10.41 5.78
CA GLU A 5 -0.94 -10.44 5.81
C GLU A 5 -0.35 -9.18 5.17
N ALA A 6 -0.91 -8.70 4.05
CA ALA A 6 -0.46 -7.49 3.40
C ALA A 6 -0.63 -6.25 4.28
N ILE A 7 -1.76 -6.12 5.00
CA ILE A 7 -1.97 -5.03 5.97
C ILE A 7 -0.88 -5.05 7.04
N LYS A 8 -0.62 -6.21 7.67
CA LYS A 8 0.42 -6.33 8.69
C LYS A 8 1.79 -5.92 8.16
N VAL A 9 2.14 -6.39 6.96
CA VAL A 9 3.42 -6.03 6.35
C VAL A 9 3.53 -4.54 6.09
N LEU A 10 2.45 -3.88 5.67
CA LEU A 10 2.44 -2.44 5.44
C LEU A 10 2.51 -1.64 6.75
N GLU A 11 1.84 -2.08 7.82
CA GLU A 11 1.89 -1.44 9.15
C GLU A 11 3.27 -1.59 9.81
N GLU A 12 3.94 -2.73 9.59
CA GLU A 12 5.27 -3.01 10.14
C GLU A 12 6.41 -2.57 9.18
N MET A 13 6.07 -2.02 8.01
CA MET A 13 7.06 -1.64 7.01
C MET A 13 7.90 -0.47 7.51
N PRO A 14 9.24 -0.54 7.40
CA PRO A 14 10.09 0.62 7.62
C PRO A 14 9.66 1.80 6.75
N GLU A 15 9.64 3.01 7.33
CA GLU A 15 9.11 4.22 6.68
C GLU A 15 9.75 4.49 5.31
N ASP A 16 11.06 4.28 5.18
CA ASP A 16 11.80 4.45 3.92
C ASP A 16 11.28 3.51 2.81
N LYS A 17 11.00 2.25 3.16
CA LYS A 17 10.45 1.25 2.24
C LYS A 17 8.98 1.53 1.94
N PHE A 18 8.22 1.96 2.94
CA PHE A 18 6.82 2.34 2.77
C PHE A 18 6.71 3.52 1.80
N GLN A 19 7.53 4.57 1.98
CA GLN A 19 7.56 5.73 1.10
C GLN A 19 7.98 5.36 -0.32
N ALA A 20 8.96 4.46 -0.49
CA ALA A 20 9.37 4.00 -1.81
C ALA A 20 8.22 3.28 -2.54
N PHE A 21 7.53 2.35 -1.85
CA PHE A 21 6.34 1.68 -2.36
C PHE A 21 5.23 2.69 -2.69
N PHE A 22 4.87 3.54 -1.74
CA PHE A 22 3.76 4.48 -1.88
C PHE A 22 3.97 5.48 -3.03
N LYS A 23 5.21 5.97 -3.22
CA LYS A 23 5.57 6.84 -4.34
C LYS A 23 5.56 6.12 -5.69
N GLY A 24 5.69 4.79 -5.71
CA GLY A 24 5.54 3.97 -6.91
C GLY A 24 4.10 3.85 -7.43
N LEU A 25 3.11 4.16 -6.58
CA LEU A 25 1.70 4.03 -6.93
C LEU A 25 1.21 5.20 -7.81
N PRO A 26 0.10 5.03 -8.56
CA PRO A 26 -0.49 6.12 -9.32
C PRO A 26 -0.85 7.33 -8.43
N GLY A 27 -0.58 8.54 -8.89
CA GLY A 27 -0.79 9.76 -8.09
C GLY A 27 -2.21 9.93 -7.53
N ARG A 28 -3.25 9.46 -8.24
CA ARG A 28 -4.63 9.44 -7.72
C ARG A 28 -4.80 8.59 -6.46
N VAL A 29 -4.09 7.46 -6.37
CA VAL A 29 -4.13 6.58 -5.20
C VAL A 29 -3.45 7.27 -4.04
N GLN A 30 -2.29 7.90 -4.30
CA GLN A 30 -1.57 8.67 -3.30
C GLN A 30 -2.45 9.79 -2.72
N LEU A 31 -3.11 10.57 -3.59
CA LEU A 31 -4.00 11.66 -3.18
C LEU A 31 -5.19 11.18 -2.32
N LEU A 32 -5.84 10.07 -2.71
CA LEU A 32 -6.96 9.51 -1.95
C LEU A 32 -6.52 9.04 -0.56
N VAL A 33 -5.34 8.43 -0.46
CA VAL A 33 -4.77 7.97 0.82
C VAL A 33 -4.35 9.17 1.69
N THR A 34 -3.58 10.12 1.15
CA THR A 34 -3.13 11.30 1.93
C THR A 34 -4.28 12.22 2.33
N GLY A 35 -5.33 12.28 1.50
CA GLY A 35 -6.53 13.08 1.78
C GLY A 35 -7.50 12.42 2.77
N GLY A 36 -7.21 11.20 3.24
CA GLY A 36 -8.08 10.46 4.16
C GLY A 36 -9.42 10.02 3.55
N MET A 37 -9.50 9.95 2.21
CA MET A 37 -10.73 9.57 1.49
C MET A 37 -10.99 8.05 1.52
N VAL A 38 -9.97 7.27 1.86
CA VAL A 38 -10.00 5.80 1.95
C VAL A 38 -9.21 5.33 3.16
N ASP A 39 -9.55 4.17 3.72
CA ASP A 39 -8.64 3.49 4.65
C ASP A 39 -7.41 3.03 3.87
N TRP A 40 -6.26 3.60 4.21
CA TRP A 40 -5.02 3.34 3.52
C TRP A 40 -4.59 1.87 3.66
N ARG A 41 -4.88 1.20 4.78
CA ARG A 41 -4.46 -0.18 5.02
C ARG A 41 -5.16 -1.11 4.05
N GLU A 42 -6.46 -0.91 3.89
CA GLU A 42 -7.25 -1.68 2.93
C GLU A 42 -6.89 -1.36 1.50
N CYS A 43 -6.78 -0.07 1.16
CA CYS A 43 -6.46 0.36 -0.19
C CYS A 43 -5.08 -0.13 -0.63
N LEU A 44 -4.05 0.10 0.19
CA LEU A 44 -2.67 -0.22 -0.13
C LEU A 44 -2.39 -1.72 -0.07
N ALA A 45 -3.11 -2.50 0.74
CA ALA A 45 -2.95 -3.95 0.78
C ALA A 45 -3.24 -4.60 -0.58
N ASP A 46 -4.30 -4.18 -1.27
CA ASP A 46 -4.64 -4.71 -2.59
C ASP A 46 -3.56 -4.35 -3.64
N TRP A 47 -2.98 -3.15 -3.56
CA TRP A 47 -1.85 -2.74 -4.41
C TRP A 47 -0.59 -3.55 -4.13
N TYR A 48 -0.27 -3.74 -2.85
CA TYR A 48 0.89 -4.49 -2.41
C TYR A 48 0.85 -5.96 -2.86
N ILE A 49 -0.32 -6.59 -2.77
CA ILE A 49 -0.53 -7.97 -3.26
C ILE A 49 -0.30 -8.06 -4.77
N ARG A 50 -0.76 -7.07 -5.54
CA ARG A 50 -0.61 -7.05 -7.00
C ARG A 50 0.84 -6.94 -7.42
N GLU A 51 1.60 -6.00 -6.85
CA GLU A 51 3.03 -5.85 -7.18
C GLU A 51 3.83 -7.11 -6.88
N ARG A 52 3.57 -7.75 -5.74
CA ARG A 52 4.22 -9.00 -5.30
C ARG A 52 3.76 -10.24 -6.07
N GLY A 53 2.66 -10.15 -6.82
CA GLY A 53 2.03 -11.24 -7.56
C GLY A 53 2.31 -11.25 -9.07
N THR A 54 3.00 -10.25 -9.60
CA THR A 54 3.51 -10.26 -10.97
C THR A 54 4.77 -11.13 -11.03
N PRO A 55 4.82 -12.18 -11.88
CA PRO A 55 6.05 -12.94 -12.10
C PRO A 55 7.19 -12.08 -12.65
#